data_AF-A0AAD6TT03-F1
#
_entry.id   AF-A0AAD6TT03-F1
#
_cell.length_a   1.000
_cell.length_b   1.000
_cell.length_c   1.000
_cell.angle_alpha   90.00
_cell.angle_beta   90.00
_cell.angle_gamma   90.00
#
_symmetry.space_group_name_H-M   'P 1'
#
loop_
_entity.id
_entity.type
_entity.pdbx_description
1 polymer ?
#
loop_
_entity_poly.entity_id
_entity_poly.type
_entity_poly.pdbx_seq_one_letter_code
_entity_poly.pdbx_strand_id
1 'polypeptide(L)'
;MAIRLVTFDVLHTLITPRYPIHVQYARAFEPSLGRLDSQALKRSFRTALRQLQAEKPVYGDDSFSWWSAVIKRTALGAGAEPQALDASLSEIVTKLMATFSTKEGYKAFDDALPVLDTLHDELSVRVAVVSNADSRMISVLKDLAFPAHLDPILLSESEAVEKPSPEIFLRALQRVNVGLEKPITPSECVHVGDELDCDYRGAQNAGIHALLLERPGAESQPGRGSLDPAHIVKDMHEVVEWVKERL
;
A
#
# COMPACT_ATOMS: atom_id res chain seq x y z
N MET A 1 12.73 24.21 -4.44
CA MET A 1 11.66 24.85 -3.65
C MET A 1 11.57 24.12 -2.32
N ALA A 2 11.10 24.78 -1.27
CA ALA A 2 10.98 24.15 0.04
C ALA A 2 9.91 23.04 0.03
N ILE A 3 10.21 21.87 0.56
CA ILE A 3 9.24 20.76 0.69
C ILE A 3 8.29 21.05 1.85
N ARG A 4 6.99 20.96 1.60
CA ARG A 4 5.92 21.24 2.58
C ARG A 4 4.95 20.07 2.77
N LEU A 5 5.04 19.06 1.92
CA LEU A 5 4.23 17.84 1.97
C LEU A 5 5.07 16.62 1.61
N VAL A 6 4.98 15.57 2.41
CA VAL A 6 5.39 14.21 2.03
C VAL A 6 4.14 13.35 1.92
N THR A 7 3.98 12.67 0.79
CA THR A 7 2.93 11.64 0.64
C THR A 7 3.57 10.26 0.63
N PHE A 8 2.91 9.28 1.25
CA PHE A 8 3.44 7.93 1.39
C PHE A 8 2.50 6.90 0.74
N ASP A 9 3.08 5.88 0.10
CA ASP A 9 2.38 4.60 -0.04
C ASP A 9 2.27 3.90 1.33
N VAL A 10 1.45 2.84 1.42
CA VAL A 10 1.22 2.11 2.67
C VAL A 10 1.93 0.76 2.70
N LEU A 11 1.69 -0.12 1.72
CA LEU A 11 2.21 -1.49 1.76
C LEU A 11 3.69 -1.50 1.37
N HIS A 12 4.51 -2.24 2.10
CA HIS A 12 5.98 -2.25 1.96
C HIS A 12 6.68 -0.89 2.16
N THR A 13 5.90 0.18 2.36
CA THR A 13 6.33 1.53 2.69
C THR A 13 6.14 1.82 4.18
N LEU A 14 4.92 2.03 4.67
CA LEU A 14 4.64 2.29 6.10
C LEU A 14 4.41 0.99 6.90
N ILE A 15 3.80 -0.01 6.28
CA ILE A 15 3.45 -1.29 6.91
C ILE A 15 3.83 -2.46 6.02
N THR A 16 3.85 -3.66 6.58
CA THR A 16 4.07 -4.90 5.83
C THR A 16 3.17 -6.02 6.38
N PRO A 17 2.80 -7.03 5.56
CA PRO A 17 2.14 -8.21 6.09
C PRO A 17 2.93 -8.81 7.26
N ARG A 18 2.24 -9.12 8.36
CA ARG A 18 2.86 -9.65 9.58
C ARG A 18 3.59 -10.97 9.33
N TYR A 19 2.98 -11.80 8.48
CA TYR A 19 3.56 -13.00 7.91
C TYR A 19 3.36 -12.96 6.39
N PRO A 20 4.14 -13.72 5.60
CA PRO A 20 3.90 -13.84 4.17
C PRO A 20 2.43 -14.19 3.90
N ILE A 21 1.80 -13.50 2.94
CA ILE A 21 0.34 -13.60 2.68
C ILE A 21 -0.12 -15.05 2.53
N HIS A 22 0.61 -15.85 1.76
CA HIS A 22 0.30 -17.27 1.54
C HIS A 22 0.32 -18.12 2.83
N VAL A 23 1.12 -17.75 3.85
CA VAL A 23 1.11 -18.41 5.16
C VAL A 23 -0.16 -18.06 5.94
N GLN A 24 -0.61 -16.80 5.87
CA GLN A 24 -1.84 -16.37 6.51
C GLN A 24 -3.07 -17.02 5.85
N TYR A 25 -3.07 -17.13 4.52
CA TYR A 25 -4.08 -17.86 3.75
C TYR A 25 -4.10 -19.34 4.11
N ALA A 26 -2.94 -20.00 4.19
CA ALA A 26 -2.86 -21.41 4.60
C ALA A 26 -3.54 -21.65 5.96
N ARG A 27 -3.28 -20.79 6.96
CA ARG A 27 -3.90 -20.86 8.29
C ARG A 27 -5.41 -20.64 8.26
N ALA A 28 -5.91 -19.82 7.33
CA ALA A 28 -7.35 -19.60 7.18
C ALA A 28 -8.03 -20.77 6.48
N PHE A 29 -7.36 -21.40 5.51
CA PHE A 29 -7.87 -22.53 4.75
C PHE A 29 -7.84 -23.86 5.50
N GLU A 30 -6.81 -24.10 6.32
CA GLU A 30 -6.55 -25.40 6.94
C GLU A 30 -7.74 -26.02 7.70
N PRO A 31 -8.53 -25.27 8.50
CA PRO A 31 -9.68 -25.84 9.22
C PRO A 31 -10.77 -26.42 8.32
N SER A 32 -10.96 -25.87 7.11
CA SER A 32 -12.09 -26.21 6.23
C SER A 32 -11.66 -26.97 4.99
N LEU A 33 -10.44 -26.75 4.50
CA LEU A 33 -9.90 -27.30 3.25
C LEU A 33 -8.74 -28.27 3.47
N GLY A 34 -8.32 -28.45 4.72
CA GLY A 34 -7.09 -29.16 5.05
C GLY A 34 -5.84 -28.41 4.60
N ARG A 35 -4.69 -29.05 4.78
CA ARG A 35 -3.39 -28.44 4.47
C ARG A 35 -3.15 -28.40 2.96
N LEU A 36 -3.07 -27.18 2.43
CA LEU A 36 -2.67 -26.92 1.03
C LEU A 36 -1.16 -26.68 0.91
N ASP A 37 -0.59 -26.96 -0.27
CA ASP A 37 0.83 -26.72 -0.52
C ASP A 37 1.17 -25.22 -0.48
N SER A 38 2.19 -24.87 0.30
CA SER A 38 2.59 -23.47 0.54
C SER A 38 3.09 -22.79 -0.74
N GLN A 39 3.81 -23.51 -1.60
CA GLN A 39 4.34 -22.95 -2.84
C GLN A 39 3.23 -22.78 -3.89
N ALA A 40 2.29 -23.72 -3.95
CA ALA A 40 1.09 -23.61 -4.77
C ALA A 40 0.25 -22.41 -4.32
N LEU A 41 0.02 -22.22 -3.02
CA LEU A 41 -0.67 -21.03 -2.49
C LEU A 41 0.03 -19.73 -2.88
N LYS A 42 1.35 -19.64 -2.71
CA LYS A 42 2.12 -18.45 -3.10
C LYS A 42 1.97 -18.13 -4.59
N ARG A 43 2.09 -19.13 -5.47
CA ARG A 43 1.93 -18.96 -6.92
C ARG A 43 0.50 -18.57 -7.28
N SER A 44 -0.48 -19.28 -6.74
CA SER A 44 -1.89 -19.12 -7.07
C SER A 44 -2.46 -17.79 -6.56
N PHE A 45 -2.02 -17.31 -5.40
CA PHE A 45 -2.33 -15.95 -4.93
C PHE A 45 -1.85 -14.89 -5.92
N ARG A 46 -0.57 -14.96 -6.32
CA ARG A 46 0.00 -14.01 -7.28
C ARG A 46 -0.72 -14.03 -8.62
N THR A 47 -1.08 -15.21 -9.11
CA THR A 47 -1.83 -15.37 -10.37
C THR A 47 -3.25 -14.81 -10.23
N ALA A 48 -3.97 -15.17 -9.17
CA ALA A 48 -5.34 -14.71 -8.93
C ALA A 48 -5.41 -13.19 -8.79
N LEU A 49 -4.51 -12.59 -8.02
CA LEU A 49 -4.41 -11.15 -7.82
C LEU A 49 -4.19 -10.42 -9.16
N ARG A 50 -3.19 -10.85 -9.93
CA ARG A 50 -2.87 -10.24 -11.23
C ARG A 50 -4.01 -10.34 -12.24
N GLN A 51 -4.65 -11.52 -12.33
CA GLN A 51 -5.78 -11.71 -13.22
C GLN A 51 -6.94 -10.80 -12.84
N LEU A 52 -7.28 -10.75 -11.56
CA LEU A 52 -8.43 -9.96 -11.13
C LEU A 52 -8.17 -8.46 -11.21
N GLN A 53 -6.94 -7.99 -10.96
CA GLN A 53 -6.55 -6.60 -11.20
C GLN A 53 -6.72 -6.22 -12.69
N ALA A 54 -6.38 -7.12 -13.61
CA ALA A 54 -6.55 -6.89 -15.05
C ALA A 54 -8.03 -6.94 -15.49
N GLU A 55 -8.83 -7.83 -14.91
CA GLU A 55 -10.26 -7.98 -15.24
C GLU A 55 -11.13 -6.88 -14.63
N LYS A 56 -10.81 -6.47 -13.40
CA LYS A 56 -11.55 -5.53 -12.57
C LYS A 56 -10.56 -4.59 -11.87
N PRO A 57 -9.97 -3.64 -12.60
CA PRO A 57 -9.08 -2.64 -12.00
C PRO A 57 -9.83 -1.81 -10.97
N VAL A 58 -9.12 -1.27 -9.99
CA VAL A 58 -9.69 -0.43 -8.92
C VAL A 58 -10.91 -1.08 -8.25
N TYR A 59 -10.81 -2.39 -7.95
CA TYR A 59 -11.83 -3.20 -7.26
C TYR A 59 -13.15 -3.43 -8.01
N GLY A 60 -13.31 -2.90 -9.23
CA GLY A 60 -14.55 -3.01 -10.00
C GLY A 60 -15.70 -2.30 -9.27
N ASP A 61 -16.75 -3.04 -8.91
CA ASP A 61 -17.91 -2.49 -8.20
C ASP A 61 -17.75 -2.51 -6.67
N ASP A 62 -17.09 -3.54 -6.13
CA ASP A 62 -16.97 -3.73 -4.68
C ASP A 62 -15.73 -4.57 -4.28
N SER A 63 -14.95 -4.07 -3.31
CA SER A 63 -13.72 -4.75 -2.85
C SER A 63 -13.99 -6.08 -2.16
N PHE A 64 -15.14 -6.26 -1.51
CA PHE A 64 -15.46 -7.51 -0.81
C PHE A 64 -15.58 -8.69 -1.80
N SER A 65 -16.36 -8.54 -2.86
CA SER A 65 -16.52 -9.54 -3.90
C SER A 65 -15.24 -9.71 -4.70
N TRP A 66 -14.49 -8.62 -4.90
CA TRP A 66 -13.17 -8.67 -5.52
C TRP A 66 -12.21 -9.57 -4.72
N TRP A 67 -12.05 -9.32 -3.42
CA TRP A 67 -11.19 -10.15 -2.57
C TRP A 67 -11.73 -11.57 -2.39
N SER A 68 -13.05 -11.76 -2.30
CA SER A 68 -13.67 -13.08 -2.31
C SER A 68 -13.28 -13.89 -3.55
N ALA A 69 -13.26 -13.26 -4.72
CA ALA A 69 -12.81 -13.89 -5.96
C ALA A 69 -11.31 -14.21 -5.94
N VAL A 70 -10.45 -13.32 -5.42
CA VAL A 70 -9.01 -13.62 -5.25
C VAL A 70 -8.82 -14.84 -4.33
N ILE A 71 -9.52 -14.86 -3.18
CA ILE A 71 -9.44 -15.93 -2.20
C ILE A 71 -9.89 -17.26 -2.82
N LYS A 72 -11.04 -17.27 -3.50
CA LYS A 72 -11.56 -18.46 -4.19
C LYS A 72 -10.59 -18.98 -5.25
N ARG A 73 -10.12 -18.11 -6.14
CA ARG A 73 -9.16 -18.48 -7.22
C ARG A 73 -7.84 -18.98 -6.64
N THR A 74 -7.38 -18.40 -5.53
CA THR A 74 -6.17 -18.83 -4.83
C THR A 74 -6.32 -20.25 -4.29
N ALA A 75 -7.42 -20.54 -3.59
CA ALA A 75 -7.68 -21.86 -3.03
C ALA A 75 -7.79 -22.93 -4.12
N LEU A 76 -8.58 -22.69 -5.17
CA LEU A 76 -8.72 -23.60 -6.31
C LEU A 76 -7.38 -23.84 -7.02
N GLY A 77 -6.64 -22.77 -7.31
CA GLY A 77 -5.32 -22.87 -7.94
C GLY A 77 -4.29 -23.58 -7.06
N ALA A 78 -4.50 -23.64 -5.75
CA ALA A 78 -3.65 -24.38 -4.81
C ALA A 78 -4.10 -25.84 -4.60
N GLY A 79 -5.14 -26.30 -5.31
CA GLY A 79 -5.63 -27.67 -5.26
C GLY A 79 -6.71 -27.94 -4.22
N ALA A 80 -7.39 -26.90 -3.70
CA ALA A 80 -8.54 -27.10 -2.84
C ALA A 80 -9.67 -27.86 -3.58
N GLU A 81 -10.34 -28.76 -2.86
CA GLU A 81 -11.50 -29.48 -3.40
C GLU A 81 -12.68 -28.49 -3.56
N PRO A 82 -13.26 -28.36 -4.77
CA PRO A 82 -14.27 -27.35 -5.06
C PRO A 82 -15.51 -27.39 -4.15
N GLN A 83 -16.04 -28.57 -3.83
CA GLN A 83 -17.25 -28.71 -3.03
C GLN A 83 -17.02 -28.26 -1.57
N ALA A 84 -15.89 -28.62 -0.97
CA ALA A 84 -15.47 -28.19 0.35
C ALA A 84 -15.22 -26.67 0.40
N LEU A 85 -14.61 -26.12 -0.66
CA LEU A 85 -14.40 -24.68 -0.78
C LEU A 85 -15.73 -23.94 -0.86
N ASP A 86 -16.64 -24.34 -1.75
CA ASP A 86 -17.92 -23.66 -1.90
C ASP A 86 -18.75 -23.72 -0.61
N ALA A 87 -18.67 -24.82 0.15
CA ALA A 87 -19.34 -24.97 1.44
C ALA A 87 -18.80 -24.05 2.55
N SER A 88 -17.52 -23.62 2.46
CA SER A 88 -16.83 -22.87 3.53
C SER A 88 -16.34 -21.48 3.10
N LEU A 89 -16.53 -21.09 1.83
CA LEU A 89 -15.97 -19.87 1.26
C LEU A 89 -16.38 -18.62 2.04
N SER A 90 -17.65 -18.50 2.43
CA SER A 90 -18.15 -17.33 3.17
C SER A 90 -17.43 -17.12 4.50
N GLU A 91 -17.21 -18.21 5.25
CA GLU A 91 -16.49 -18.17 6.53
C GLU A 91 -15.02 -17.82 6.33
N ILE A 92 -14.37 -18.46 5.35
CA ILE A 92 -12.97 -18.20 4.99
C ILE A 92 -12.76 -16.74 4.59
N VAL A 93 -13.63 -16.20 3.72
CA VAL A 93 -13.57 -14.82 3.28
C VAL A 93 -13.78 -13.89 4.47
N THR A 94 -14.81 -14.12 5.29
CA THR A 94 -15.07 -13.31 6.50
C THR A 94 -13.85 -13.26 7.42
N LYS A 95 -13.23 -14.41 7.69
CA LYS A 95 -12.04 -14.53 8.53
C LYS A 95 -10.84 -13.78 7.94
N LEU A 96 -10.54 -13.99 6.66
CA LEU A 96 -9.42 -13.31 6.00
C LEU A 96 -9.65 -11.80 5.93
N MET A 97 -10.87 -11.35 5.60
CA MET A 97 -11.22 -9.94 5.57
C MET A 97 -11.05 -9.29 6.95
N ALA A 98 -11.47 -9.96 8.02
CA ALA A 98 -11.27 -9.48 9.38
C ALA A 98 -9.78 -9.40 9.77
N THR A 99 -9.00 -10.45 9.51
CA THR A 99 -7.55 -10.45 9.79
C THR A 99 -6.82 -9.34 9.03
N PHE A 100 -7.13 -9.14 7.74
CA PHE A 100 -6.53 -8.08 6.91
C PHE A 100 -7.20 -6.71 7.07
N SER A 101 -8.00 -6.52 8.11
CA SER A 101 -8.52 -5.20 8.53
C SER A 101 -7.88 -4.68 9.82
N THR A 102 -6.91 -5.42 10.39
CA THR A 102 -6.32 -5.14 11.71
C THR A 102 -4.81 -5.41 11.74
N LYS A 103 -4.18 -5.16 12.88
CA LYS A 103 -2.77 -5.51 13.16
C LYS A 103 -2.52 -7.01 13.21
N GLU A 104 -3.54 -7.87 13.15
CA GLU A 104 -3.33 -9.30 12.99
C GLU A 104 -2.69 -9.61 11.63
N GLY A 105 -3.20 -8.99 10.56
CA GLY A 105 -2.71 -9.15 9.20
C GLY A 105 -1.41 -8.40 8.91
N TYR A 106 -1.18 -7.29 9.61
CA TYR A 106 -0.11 -6.33 9.31
C TYR A 106 0.72 -5.92 10.52
N LYS A 107 1.91 -5.39 10.27
CA LYS A 107 2.74 -4.68 11.25
C LYS A 107 3.33 -3.44 10.59
N ALA A 108 3.52 -2.37 11.38
CA ALA A 108 4.29 -1.21 10.93
C ALA A 108 5.78 -1.57 10.79
N PHE A 109 6.50 -0.84 9.95
CA PHE A 109 7.96 -0.81 10.04
C PHE A 109 8.38 0.01 11.26
N ASP A 110 9.50 -0.36 11.87
CA ASP A 110 9.97 0.26 13.12
C ASP A 110 10.31 1.75 12.95
N ASP A 111 10.62 2.17 11.71
CA ASP A 111 10.95 3.55 11.34
C ASP A 111 9.73 4.40 10.94
N ALA A 112 8.56 3.79 10.71
CA ALA A 112 7.43 4.49 10.10
C ALA A 112 6.84 5.58 11.03
N LEU A 113 6.44 5.20 12.25
CA LEU A 113 5.82 6.15 13.19
C LEU A 113 6.80 7.26 13.62
N PRO A 114 8.05 6.97 14.05
CA PRO A 114 8.98 8.01 14.47
C PRO A 114 9.28 9.04 13.36
N VAL A 115 9.35 8.60 12.10
CA VAL A 115 9.62 9.50 10.97
C VAL A 115 8.42 10.37 10.65
N LEU A 116 7.19 9.84 10.71
CA LEU A 116 6.00 10.67 10.52
C LEU A 116 5.93 11.79 11.57
N ASP A 117 6.18 11.45 12.83
CA ASP A 117 6.25 12.41 13.93
C ASP A 117 7.37 13.44 13.70
N THR A 118 8.56 13.01 13.26
CA THR A 118 9.69 13.91 12.95
C THR A 118 9.34 14.90 11.82
N LEU A 119 8.76 14.41 10.73
CA LEU A 119 8.37 15.25 9.60
C LEU A 119 7.33 16.30 10.02
N HIS A 120 6.32 15.88 10.77
CA HIS A 120 5.24 16.75 11.20
C HIS A 120 5.66 17.72 12.31
N ASP A 121 6.17 17.20 13.43
CA ASP A 121 6.38 17.96 14.66
C ASP A 121 7.68 18.77 14.63
N GLU A 122 8.77 18.21 14.08
CA GLU A 122 10.08 18.88 14.07
C GLU A 122 10.29 19.73 12.82
N LEU A 123 9.88 19.23 11.65
CA LEU A 123 10.12 19.91 10.37
C LEU A 123 8.93 20.73 9.87
N SER A 124 7.78 20.68 10.55
CA SER A 124 6.55 21.37 10.13
C SER A 124 6.11 21.00 8.70
N VAL A 125 6.40 19.77 8.28
CA VAL A 125 6.04 19.22 6.96
C VAL A 125 4.80 18.36 7.11
N ARG A 126 3.79 18.62 6.27
CA ARG A 126 2.56 17.81 6.28
C ARG A 126 2.85 16.40 5.76
N VAL A 127 2.10 15.43 6.25
CA VAL A 127 2.22 14.03 5.81
C VAL A 127 0.84 13.48 5.44
N ALA A 128 0.77 12.73 4.33
CA ALA A 128 -0.47 12.16 3.81
C ALA A 128 -0.23 10.79 3.18
N VAL A 129 -1.31 10.05 2.89
CA VAL A 129 -1.24 8.75 2.21
C VAL A 129 -1.84 8.82 0.81
N VAL A 130 -1.17 8.16 -0.14
CA VAL A 130 -1.67 7.87 -1.49
C VAL A 130 -1.35 6.42 -1.80
N SER A 131 -2.36 5.54 -1.76
CA SER A 131 -2.14 4.10 -1.89
C SER A 131 -3.15 3.39 -2.78
N ASN A 132 -2.66 2.39 -3.53
CA ASN A 132 -3.49 1.45 -4.27
C ASN A 132 -4.04 0.38 -3.32
N ALA A 133 -4.98 0.78 -2.48
CA ALA A 133 -5.57 -0.06 -1.43
C ALA A 133 -7.07 0.19 -1.33
N ASP A 134 -7.77 -0.73 -0.67
CA ASP A 134 -9.18 -0.57 -0.31
C ASP A 134 -9.34 0.02 1.10
N SER A 135 -10.56 0.41 1.41
CA SER A 135 -11.00 1.10 2.62
C SER A 135 -10.62 0.41 3.94
N ARG A 136 -10.33 -0.89 3.95
CA ARG A 136 -9.84 -1.60 5.15
C ARG A 136 -8.54 -1.00 5.66
N MET A 137 -7.73 -0.41 4.77
CA MET A 137 -6.45 0.17 5.14
C MET A 137 -6.58 1.29 6.19
N ILE A 138 -7.69 2.03 6.20
CA ILE A 138 -7.97 3.04 7.24
C ILE A 138 -8.04 2.37 8.63
N SER A 139 -8.73 1.22 8.72
CA SER A 139 -8.86 0.48 9.98
C SER A 139 -7.52 -0.11 10.42
N VAL A 140 -6.72 -0.60 9.47
CA VAL A 140 -5.38 -1.14 9.73
C VAL A 140 -4.46 -0.07 10.29
N LEU A 141 -4.37 1.10 9.65
CA LEU A 141 -3.53 2.21 10.10
C LEU A 141 -3.94 2.68 11.50
N LYS A 142 -5.25 2.73 11.78
CA LYS A 142 -5.77 3.08 13.11
C LYS A 142 -5.39 2.05 14.18
N ASP A 143 -5.56 0.75 13.93
CA ASP A 143 -5.22 -0.31 14.90
C ASP A 143 -3.70 -0.47 15.11
N LEU A 144 -2.90 -0.04 14.13
CA LEU A 144 -1.45 0.10 14.23
C LEU A 144 -0.99 1.42 14.87
N ALA A 145 -1.91 2.26 15.34
CA ALA A 145 -1.64 3.53 16.01
C ALA A 145 -0.89 4.56 15.15
N PHE A 146 -1.14 4.59 13.84
CA PHE A 146 -0.67 5.70 13.00
C PHE A 146 -1.31 7.02 13.45
N PRO A 147 -0.54 8.13 13.42
CA PRO A 147 -0.96 9.39 14.00
C PRO A 147 -2.09 10.04 13.19
N ALA A 148 -2.95 10.80 13.87
CA ALA A 148 -4.07 11.51 13.24
C ALA A 148 -3.63 12.62 12.27
N HIS A 149 -2.37 13.08 12.35
CA HIS A 149 -1.81 14.05 11.42
C HIS A 149 -1.37 13.41 10.08
N LEU A 150 -1.41 12.08 9.96
CA LEU A 150 -1.30 11.38 8.67
C LEU A 150 -2.62 11.52 7.92
N ASP A 151 -2.81 12.71 7.34
CA ASP A 151 -4.06 13.15 6.75
C ASP A 151 -3.79 14.07 5.55
N PRO A 152 -4.48 13.89 4.41
CA PRO A 152 -5.52 12.89 4.14
C PRO A 152 -4.98 11.49 3.85
N ILE A 153 -5.86 10.49 3.93
CA ILE A 153 -5.60 9.13 3.45
C ILE A 153 -6.38 8.91 2.15
N LEU A 154 -5.69 8.86 1.01
CA LEU A 154 -6.28 8.58 -0.29
C LEU A 154 -6.04 7.12 -0.69
N LEU A 155 -7.13 6.43 -0.98
CA LEU A 155 -7.16 5.02 -1.33
C LEU A 155 -7.82 4.86 -2.70
N SER A 156 -7.21 4.08 -3.58
CA SER A 156 -7.70 3.95 -4.95
C SER A 156 -9.16 3.49 -5.05
N GLU A 157 -9.63 2.64 -4.13
CA GLU A 157 -11.05 2.25 -4.06
C GLU A 157 -11.96 3.47 -3.91
N SER A 158 -11.66 4.36 -2.96
CA SER A 158 -12.47 5.54 -2.66
C SER A 158 -12.34 6.63 -3.73
N GLU A 159 -11.19 6.68 -4.40
CA GLU A 159 -10.94 7.65 -5.46
C GLU A 159 -11.40 7.17 -6.84
N ALA A 160 -11.70 5.87 -7.02
CA ALA A 160 -11.95 5.25 -8.31
C ALA A 160 -10.82 5.47 -9.36
N VAL A 161 -9.62 5.81 -8.89
CA VAL A 161 -8.43 6.01 -9.70
C VAL A 161 -7.21 5.56 -8.89
N GLU A 162 -6.25 4.91 -9.55
CA GLU A 162 -5.08 4.30 -8.91
C GLU A 162 -3.77 4.83 -9.49
N LYS A 163 -2.70 4.74 -8.70
CA LYS A 163 -1.34 4.91 -9.20
C LYS A 163 -1.08 3.88 -10.30
N PRO A 164 -0.40 4.22 -11.40
CA PRO A 164 0.44 5.41 -11.63
C PRO A 164 -0.29 6.63 -12.22
N SER A 165 -1.63 6.68 -12.21
CA SER A 165 -2.34 7.85 -12.73
C SER A 165 -1.93 9.12 -11.97
N PRO A 166 -1.53 10.22 -12.63
CA PRO A 166 -1.17 11.46 -11.95
C PRO A 166 -2.37 12.04 -11.17
N GLU A 167 -3.59 11.69 -11.56
CA GLU A 167 -4.82 12.20 -10.95
C GLU A 167 -4.93 11.92 -9.45
N ILE A 168 -4.54 10.72 -8.98
CA ILE A 168 -4.66 10.39 -7.55
C ILE A 168 -3.75 11.29 -6.70
N PHE A 169 -2.56 11.60 -7.20
CA PHE A 169 -1.60 12.47 -6.52
C PHE A 169 -2.08 13.93 -6.50
N LEU A 170 -2.64 14.40 -7.61
CA LEU A 170 -3.21 15.76 -7.70
C LEU A 170 -4.44 15.91 -6.79
N ARG A 171 -5.25 14.86 -6.64
CA ARG A 171 -6.36 14.83 -5.68
C ARG A 171 -5.87 14.85 -4.23
N ALA A 172 -4.71 14.24 -3.94
CA ALA A 172 -4.10 14.32 -2.61
C ALA A 172 -3.69 15.77 -2.29
N LEU A 173 -3.01 16.44 -3.23
CA LEU A 173 -2.69 17.86 -3.13
C LEU A 173 -3.95 18.71 -2.96
N GLN A 174 -5.02 18.44 -3.71
CA GLN A 174 -6.29 19.16 -3.58
C GLN A 174 -6.85 19.05 -2.16
N ARG A 175 -6.89 17.84 -1.58
CA ARG A 175 -7.39 17.62 -0.21
C ARG A 175 -6.51 18.28 0.85
N VAL A 176 -5.18 18.17 0.74
CA VAL A 176 -4.23 18.86 1.64
C VAL A 176 -4.38 20.38 1.59
N ASN A 177 -4.69 20.93 0.41
CA ASN A 177 -4.81 22.37 0.20
C ASN A 177 -6.13 22.98 0.71
N VAL A 178 -7.10 22.15 1.12
CA VAL A 178 -8.36 22.67 1.68
C VAL A 178 -8.07 23.49 2.94
N GLY A 179 -8.40 24.77 2.89
CA GLY A 179 -8.22 25.69 4.02
C GLY A 179 -6.80 26.24 4.21
N LEU A 180 -5.84 25.93 3.33
CA LEU A 180 -4.52 26.56 3.38
C LEU A 180 -4.56 27.95 2.76
N GLU A 181 -4.02 28.95 3.46
CA GLU A 181 -3.85 30.31 2.92
C GLU A 181 -2.91 30.33 1.70
N LYS A 182 -1.84 29.53 1.76
CA LYS A 182 -0.91 29.32 0.66
C LYS A 182 -0.95 27.85 0.24
N PRO A 183 -1.52 27.53 -0.94
CA PRO A 183 -1.51 26.18 -1.49
C PRO A 183 -0.09 25.60 -1.59
N ILE A 184 0.01 24.29 -1.42
CA ILE A 184 1.18 23.47 -1.70
C ILE A 184 1.08 23.06 -3.17
N THR A 185 2.13 23.38 -3.93
CA THR A 185 2.27 23.02 -5.34
C THR A 185 2.88 21.63 -5.51
N PRO A 186 2.76 20.97 -6.68
CA PRO A 186 3.41 19.69 -6.94
C PRO A 186 4.92 19.71 -6.64
N SER A 187 5.63 20.79 -6.96
CA SER A 187 7.06 20.97 -6.69
C SER A 187 7.42 21.22 -5.22
N GLU A 188 6.44 21.40 -4.34
CA GLU A 188 6.64 21.48 -2.87
C GLU A 188 6.24 20.15 -2.20
N CYS A 189 5.95 19.11 -2.99
CA CYS A 189 5.54 17.80 -2.53
C CYS A 189 6.55 16.73 -2.98
N VAL A 190 6.77 15.73 -2.12
CA VAL A 190 7.49 14.50 -2.48
C VAL A 190 6.63 13.28 -2.15
N HIS A 191 6.57 12.32 -3.07
CA HIS A 191 5.95 11.02 -2.82
C HIS A 191 7.01 9.97 -2.51
N VAL A 192 6.74 9.11 -1.54
CA VAL A 192 7.61 8.01 -1.12
C VAL A 192 6.83 6.71 -1.21
N GLY A 193 7.35 5.76 -1.96
CA GLY A 193 6.75 4.42 -2.10
C GLY A 193 7.77 3.41 -2.62
N ASP A 194 7.42 2.13 -2.57
CA ASP A 194 8.33 1.04 -2.94
C ASP A 194 8.20 0.63 -4.41
N GLU A 195 7.14 0.99 -5.14
CA GLU A 195 6.93 0.59 -6.52
C GLU A 195 7.46 1.63 -7.53
N LEU A 196 8.37 1.21 -8.41
CA LEU A 196 8.98 2.10 -9.40
C LEU A 196 7.96 2.73 -10.35
N ASP A 197 7.01 1.94 -10.83
CA ASP A 197 6.02 2.41 -11.80
C ASP A 197 4.91 3.21 -11.11
N CYS A 198 4.27 2.62 -10.10
CA CYS A 198 3.14 3.23 -9.38
C CYS A 198 3.56 4.49 -8.63
N ASP A 199 4.61 4.40 -7.80
CA ASP A 199 4.95 5.45 -6.85
C ASP A 199 5.90 6.45 -7.47
N TYR A 200 7.04 5.97 -7.97
CA TYR A 200 8.08 6.86 -8.45
C TYR A 200 7.70 7.54 -9.77
N ARG A 201 7.42 6.78 -10.82
CA ARG A 201 7.05 7.35 -12.13
C ARG A 201 5.68 8.02 -12.09
N GLY A 202 4.72 7.45 -11.36
CA GLY A 202 3.40 8.06 -11.15
C GLY A 202 3.49 9.46 -10.54
N ALA A 203 4.26 9.64 -9.47
CA ALA A 203 4.44 10.95 -8.84
C ALA A 203 5.19 11.93 -9.75
N GLN A 204 6.25 11.49 -10.44
CA GLN A 204 6.96 12.35 -11.40
C GLN A 204 6.06 12.85 -12.53
N ASN A 205 5.17 12.00 -13.05
CA ASN A 205 4.20 12.37 -14.07
C ASN A 205 3.16 13.39 -13.57
N ALA A 206 2.94 13.49 -12.25
CA ALA A 206 2.12 14.51 -11.62
C ALA A 206 2.89 15.82 -11.34
N GLY A 207 4.18 15.90 -11.68
CA GLY A 207 5.05 17.03 -11.35
C GLY A 207 5.51 17.07 -9.90
N ILE A 208 5.38 15.96 -9.18
CA ILE A 208 5.76 15.81 -7.78
C ILE A 208 7.15 15.17 -7.70
N HIS A 209 7.94 15.56 -6.69
CA HIS A 209 9.19 14.87 -6.41
C HIS A 209 8.91 13.42 -6.01
N ALA A 210 9.84 12.50 -6.26
CA ALA A 210 9.61 11.10 -5.93
C ALA A 210 10.87 10.48 -5.34
N LEU A 211 10.69 9.68 -4.30
CA LEU A 211 11.71 8.82 -3.71
C LEU A 211 11.24 7.37 -3.81
N LEU A 212 12.07 6.53 -4.44
CA LEU A 212 11.87 5.10 -4.47
C LEU A 212 12.48 4.49 -3.20
N LEU A 213 11.64 3.88 -2.37
CA LEU A 213 12.04 3.23 -1.14
C LEU A 213 12.41 1.77 -1.40
N GLU A 214 13.69 1.45 -1.28
CA GLU A 214 14.24 0.10 -1.41
C GLU A 214 14.60 -0.47 -0.03
N ARG A 215 13.59 -0.95 0.70
CA ARG A 215 13.84 -1.58 2.01
C ARG A 215 14.76 -2.80 1.88
N PRO A 216 15.65 -3.05 2.87
CA PRO A 216 16.54 -4.20 2.84
C PRO A 216 15.80 -5.53 2.62
N GLY A 217 16.25 -6.29 1.61
CA GLY A 217 15.64 -7.57 1.24
C GLY A 217 14.49 -7.49 0.23
N ALA A 218 14.13 -6.29 -0.25
CA ALA A 218 13.23 -6.11 -1.38
C ALA A 218 13.86 -6.68 -2.68
N GLU A 219 13.03 -7.20 -3.57
CA GLU A 219 13.47 -7.65 -4.90
C GLU A 219 13.78 -6.43 -5.78
N SER A 220 14.89 -6.50 -6.54
CA SER A 220 15.23 -5.43 -7.49
C SER A 220 14.18 -5.33 -8.59
N GLN A 221 13.74 -4.11 -8.89
CA GLN A 221 12.75 -3.85 -9.94
C GLN A 221 13.41 -3.58 -11.30
N PRO A 222 12.83 -4.08 -12.41
CA PRO A 222 13.29 -3.71 -13.75
C PRO A 222 13.24 -2.21 -13.99
N GLY A 223 14.27 -1.62 -14.58
CA GLY A 223 14.33 -0.17 -14.85
C GLY A 223 14.81 0.68 -13.66
N ARG A 224 15.04 0.08 -12.50
CA ARG A 224 15.66 0.73 -11.33
C ARG A 224 17.04 1.29 -11.63
N GLY A 225 17.85 0.58 -12.41
CA GLY A 225 19.24 0.95 -12.71
C GLY A 225 19.43 2.25 -13.49
N SER A 226 18.36 2.81 -14.07
CA SER A 226 18.40 4.11 -14.76
C SER A 226 18.04 5.30 -13.87
N LEU A 227 17.70 5.08 -12.61
CA LEU A 227 17.36 6.15 -11.68
C LEU A 227 18.61 6.85 -11.15
N ASP A 228 18.46 8.13 -10.84
CA ASP A 228 19.43 8.88 -10.05
C ASP A 228 19.52 8.24 -8.64
N PRO A 229 20.71 7.82 -8.17
CA PRO A 229 20.88 7.30 -6.82
C PRO A 229 20.37 8.23 -5.71
N ALA A 230 20.33 9.55 -5.94
CA ALA A 230 19.81 10.52 -4.98
C ALA A 230 18.28 10.43 -4.77
N HIS A 231 17.57 9.68 -5.62
CA HIS A 231 16.15 9.43 -5.47
C HIS A 231 15.82 8.04 -4.92
N ILE A 232 16.84 7.27 -4.54
CA ILE A 232 16.68 5.94 -3.97
C ILE A 232 17.03 6.02 -2.50
N VAL A 233 16.06 5.69 -1.65
CA VAL A 233 16.22 5.66 -0.19
C VAL A 233 16.02 4.25 0.33
N LYS A 234 16.70 3.87 1.41
CA LYS A 234 16.65 2.50 1.97
C LYS A 234 15.71 2.36 3.15
N ASP A 235 15.44 3.46 3.83
CA ASP A 235 14.58 3.53 4.99
C ASP A 235 13.96 4.93 5.12
N MET A 236 13.09 5.09 6.10
CA MET A 236 12.37 6.36 6.31
C MET A 236 13.26 7.48 6.86
N HIS A 237 14.41 7.17 7.46
CA HIS A 237 15.33 8.21 7.97
C HIS A 237 16.01 8.94 6.81
N GLU A 238 16.37 8.22 5.74
CA GLU A 238 16.92 8.83 4.53
C GLU A 238 15.91 9.78 3.84
N VAL A 239 14.61 9.55 3.99
CA VAL A 239 13.55 10.49 3.55
C VAL A 239 13.63 11.79 4.34
N VAL A 240 13.76 11.71 5.67
CA VAL A 240 13.87 12.89 6.54
C VAL A 240 15.09 13.72 6.16
N GLU A 241 16.25 13.09 5.94
CA GLU A 241 17.46 13.80 5.53
C GLU A 241 17.29 14.47 4.17
N TRP A 242 16.68 13.77 3.20
CA TRP A 242 16.37 14.35 1.89
C TRP A 242 15.47 15.59 1.98
N VAL A 243 14.47 15.54 2.87
CA VAL A 243 13.56 16.67 3.13
C VAL A 243 14.29 17.83 3.80
N LYS A 244 15.14 17.58 4.81
CA LYS A 244 15.91 18.62 5.54
C LYS A 244 16.80 19.45 4.61
N GLU A 245 17.41 18.81 3.61
CA GLU A 245 18.23 19.51 2.60
C GLU A 245 17.42 20.49 1.73
N ARG A 246 16.09 20.42 1.80
CA ARG A 246 15.14 21.14 0.94
C ARG A 246 14.07 21.86 1.76
N LEU A 247 14.38 22.27 2.99
CA LEU A 247 13.54 23.19 3.79
C LEU A 247 13.87 24.66 3.50
#